data_AF-A0A2C6CNH6-F1
#
_entry.id   AF-A0A2C6CNH6-F1
#
_cell.length_a   1.000
_cell.length_b   1.000
_cell.length_c   1.000
_cell.angle_alpha   90.00
_cell.angle_beta   90.00
_cell.angle_gamma   90.00
#
_symmetry.space_group_name_H-M   'P 1'
#
loop_
_entity.id
_entity.type
_entity.pdbx_description
1 polymer ?
#
loop_
_entity_poly.entity_id
_entity_poly.type
_entity_poly.pdbx_seq_one_letter_code
_entity_poly.pdbx_strand_id
1 'polypeptide(L)' 'MSVIVEQVDNEILVRIPSTMDIEFIQSVIDRMKFFEILSRSQATDEDVDRLSKLTKKNWSPEVKARLSQMDEFKDLF' A
#
# COMPACT_ATOMS: atom_id res chain seq x y z
N MET A 1 11.87 11.31 25.12
CA MET A 1 12.01 12.14 23.90
C MET A 1 10.72 12.04 23.10
N SER A 2 10.28 13.13 22.49
CA SER A 2 9.11 13.19 21.60
C SER A 2 9.53 13.16 20.13
N VAL A 3 8.60 12.88 19.22
CA VAL A 3 8.82 13.05 17.78
C VAL A 3 8.89 14.54 17.47
N ILE A 4 9.86 14.95 16.66
CA ILE A 4 10.06 16.34 16.24
C ILE A 4 10.16 16.37 14.72
N VAL A 5 9.49 17.34 14.11
CA VAL A 5 9.55 17.62 12.66
C VAL A 5 10.03 19.05 12.49
N GLU A 6 11.12 19.22 11.74
CA GLU A 6 11.73 20.50 11.43
C GLU A 6 11.94 20.62 9.92
N GLN A 7 11.78 21.83 9.39
CA GLN A 7 12.22 22.14 8.04
C GLN A 7 13.61 22.77 8.13
N VAL A 8 14.57 22.20 7.41
CA VAL A 8 15.96 22.67 7.37
C VAL A 8 16.33 22.83 5.91
N ASP A 9 16.65 24.06 5.50
CA ASP A 9 16.85 24.44 4.10
C ASP A 9 15.65 24.03 3.21
N ASN A 10 15.88 23.08 2.29
CA ASN A 10 14.86 22.53 1.38
C ASN A 10 14.43 21.10 1.76
N GLU A 11 14.72 20.66 2.98
CA GLU A 11 14.44 19.29 3.44
C GLU A 11 13.57 19.29 4.70
N ILE A 12 12.88 18.18 4.94
CA ILE A 12 12.14 17.92 6.18
C ILE A 12 12.95 16.91 7.00
N LEU A 13 13.41 17.34 8.18
CA LEU A 13 14.11 16.49 9.14
C LEU A 13 13.11 15.99 10.20
N VAL A 14 12.96 14.68 10.27
CA VAL A 14 12.14 14.01 11.29
C VAL A 14 13.06 13.31 12.29
N ARG A 15 12.98 13.70 13.57
CA ARG A 15 13.70 13.02 14.66
C ARG A 15 12.72 12.17 15.45
N ILE A 16 13.04 10.88 15.56
CA ILE A 16 12.19 9.89 16.21
C ILE A 16 12.97 9.27 17.38
N PRO A 17 12.34 9.07 18.56
CA PRO A 17 12.98 8.37 19.67
C PRO A 17 13.37 6.95 19.28
N SER A 18 14.57 6.50 19.70
CA SER A 18 15.04 5.12 19.45
C SER A 18 14.23 4.04 20.17
N THR A 19 13.34 4.43 21.08
CA THR A 19 12.42 3.52 21.78
C THR A 19 11.17 3.18 20.95
N MET A 20 10.95 3.86 19.83
CA MET A 20 9.82 3.59 18.94
C MET A 20 10.12 2.37 18.07
N ASP A 21 9.08 1.58 17.79
CA ASP A 21 9.18 0.37 16.98
C ASP A 21 9.69 0.69 15.56
N ILE A 22 10.81 0.05 15.20
CA ILE A 22 11.48 0.25 13.93
C ILE A 22 10.66 -0.27 12.74
N GLU A 23 9.89 -1.35 12.93
CA GLU A 23 9.05 -1.90 11.85
C GLU A 23 7.90 -0.94 11.54
N PHE A 24 7.32 -0.35 12.58
CA PHE A 24 6.33 0.70 12.41
C PHE A 24 6.90 1.91 11.66
N ILE A 25 8.09 2.39 12.05
CA ILE A 25 8.74 3.52 11.36
C ILE A 25 9.01 3.19 9.89
N GLN A 26 9.49 1.99 9.59
CA GLN A 26 9.72 1.54 8.22
C GLN A 26 8.42 1.55 7.40
N SER A 27 7.30 1.09 7.98
CA SER A 27 6.01 1.10 7.29
C SER A 27 5.53 2.51 6.91
N VAL A 28 5.80 3.51 7.77
CA VAL A 28 5.48 4.92 7.51
C VAL A 28 6.34 5.45 6.37
N ILE A 29 7.64 5.14 6.37
CA ILE A 29 8.57 5.52 5.29
C ILE A 29 8.14 4.92 3.96
N ASP A 30 7.78 3.65 3.93
CA ASP A 30 7.36 2.97 2.71
C ASP A 30 6.06 3.57 2.14
N ARG A 31 5.15 4.00 3.03
CA ARG A 31 3.95 4.72 2.61
C ARG A 31 4.25 6.09 2.00
N MET A 32 5.22 6.82 2.55
CA MET A 32 5.64 8.10 1.95
C MET A 32 6.23 7.89 0.55
N LYS A 33 7.06 6.85 0.36
CA LYS A 33 7.59 6.49 -0.96
C LYS A 33 6.49 6.11 -1.94
N PHE A 34 5.49 5.36 -1.48
CA PHE A 34 4.33 5.01 -2.31
C PHE A 34 3.61 6.27 -2.82
N PHE A 35 3.38 7.26 -1.95
CA PHE A 35 2.76 8.51 -2.37
C PHE A 35 3.65 9.36 -3.29
N GLU A 36 4.97 9.33 -3.12
CA GLU A 36 5.90 9.97 -4.06
C GLU A 36 5.85 9.34 -5.45
N ILE A 37 5.81 8.01 -5.52
CA ILE A 37 5.68 7.29 -6.79
C ILE A 37 4.32 7.60 -7.43
N LEU A 38 3.25 7.60 -6.63
CA LEU A 38 1.91 7.95 -7.09
C LEU A 38 1.79 9.39 -7.57
N SER A 39 2.45 10.36 -6.91
CA SER A 39 2.38 11.76 -7.34
C SER A 39 3.03 12.00 -8.70
N ARG A 40 3.94 11.11 -9.12
CA ARG A 40 4.54 11.06 -10.45
C ARG A 40 3.73 10.21 -11.44
N SER A 41 2.72 9.49 -10.96
CA SER A 41 1.87 8.65 -11.80
C SER A 41 1.01 9.51 -12.72
N GLN A 42 1.04 9.19 -14.01
CA GLN A 42 0.15 9.78 -15.02
C GLN A 42 -1.11 8.93 -15.24
N ALA A 43 -1.33 7.91 -14.41
CA ALA A 43 -2.47 7.02 -14.54
C ALA A 43 -3.78 7.82 -14.40
N THR A 44 -4.64 7.67 -15.39
CA THR A 44 -5.94 8.33 -15.42
C THR A 44 -6.97 7.55 -14.59
N ASP A 45 -8.08 8.18 -14.23
CA ASP A 45 -9.21 7.50 -13.58
C ASP A 45 -9.72 6.33 -14.44
N GLU A 46 -9.61 6.43 -15.77
CA GLU A 46 -9.93 5.35 -16.71
C GLU A 46 -8.96 4.16 -16.61
N ASP A 47 -7.69 4.40 -16.32
CA ASP A 47 -6.71 3.32 -16.10
C ASP A 47 -7.00 2.59 -14.78
N VAL A 48 -7.40 3.32 -13.75
CA VAL A 48 -7.82 2.76 -12.45
C VAL A 48 -9.10 1.94 -12.62
N ASP A 49 -10.10 2.46 -13.35
CA ASP A 49 -11.35 1.76 -13.62
C ASP A 49 -11.11 0.51 -14.49
N ARG A 50 -10.22 0.60 -15.49
CA ARG A 50 -9.81 -0.55 -16.30
C ARG A 50 -9.14 -1.63 -15.46
N LEU A 51 -8.21 -1.25 -14.58
CA LEU A 51 -7.55 -2.17 -13.63
C LEU A 51 -8.54 -2.82 -12.67
N SER A 52 -9.48 -2.04 -12.12
CA SER A 52 -10.55 -2.53 -11.23
C SER A 52 -11.44 -3.54 -11.94
N LYS A 53 -11.86 -3.25 -13.18
CA LYS A 53 -12.66 -4.15 -14.01
C LYS A 53 -11.90 -5.43 -14.37
N LEU A 54 -10.62 -5.34 -14.74
CA LEU A 54 -9.77 -6.50 -15.03
C LEU A 54 -9.59 -7.39 -13.80
N THR A 55 -9.34 -6.78 -12.63
CA THR A 55 -9.19 -7.51 -11.36
C THR A 55 -10.49 -8.20 -10.98
N LYS A 56 -11.63 -7.51 -11.04
CA LYS A 56 -12.96 -8.09 -10.77
C LYS A 56 -13.33 -9.20 -11.74
N LYS A 57 -12.98 -9.07 -13.02
CA LYS A 57 -13.19 -10.11 -14.04
C LYS A 57 -12.37 -11.37 -13.73
N ASN A 58 -11.15 -11.20 -13.24
CA ASN A 58 -10.28 -12.29 -12.82
C ASN A 58 -10.65 -12.86 -11.44
N TRP A 59 -11.48 -12.16 -10.67
CA TRP A 59 -12.06 -12.59 -9.40
C TRP A 59 -13.54 -12.98 -9.53
N SER A 60 -13.91 -13.53 -10.69
CA SER A 60 -15.28 -13.95 -11.00
C SER A 60 -15.77 -15.05 -10.06
N PRO A 61 -17.10 -15.27 -9.94
CA PRO A 61 -17.67 -16.37 -9.18
C PRO A 61 -17.10 -17.74 -9.58
N GLU A 62 -16.70 -17.91 -10.84
CA GLU A 62 -16.07 -19.14 -11.35
C GLU A 62 -14.66 -19.33 -10.79
N VAL A 63 -13.87 -18.25 -10.69
CA VAL A 63 -12.54 -18.29 -10.07
C VAL A 63 -12.67 -18.53 -8.56
N LYS A 64 -13.64 -17.90 -7.90
CA LYS A 64 -13.95 -18.17 -6.49
C LYS A 64 -14.36 -19.62 -6.28
N ALA A 65 -15.31 -20.13 -7.07
CA ALA A 65 -15.76 -21.51 -6.98
C ALA A 65 -14.61 -22.51 -7.22
N ARG A 66 -13.70 -22.20 -8.15
CA ARG A 66 -12.50 -23.01 -8.39
C ARG A 66 -11.53 -22.99 -7.21
N LEU A 67 -11.31 -21.83 -6.58
CA LEU A 67 -10.44 -21.71 -5.41
C LEU A 67 -11.06 -22.38 -4.17
N SER A 68 -12.36 -22.25 -3.93
CA SER A 68 -13.06 -22.92 -2.82
C SER A 68 -13.07 -24.45 -2.91
N GLN A 69 -12.79 -25.02 -4.09
CA GLN A 69 -12.64 -26.46 -4.27
C GLN A 69 -11.22 -26.97 -3.99
N MET A 70 -10.25 -26.07 -3.81
CA MET A 70 -8.88 -26.44 -3.43
C MET A 70 -8.78 -26.45 -1.90
N ASP A 71 -8.37 -27.57 -1.31
CA ASP A 71 -8.32 -27.72 0.15
C ASP A 71 -7.43 -26.68 0.84
N GLU A 72 -6.40 -26.18 0.15
CA GLU A 72 -5.50 -25.12 0.62
C GLU A 72 -6.19 -23.73 0.75
N PHE A 73 -7.30 -23.51 0.05
CA PHE A 73 -7.98 -22.21 -0.04
C PHE A 73 -9.40 -22.23 0.53
N LYS A 74 -9.78 -23.33 1.17
CA LYS A 74 -11.15 -23.60 1.66
C LYS A 74 -11.59 -22.63 2.75
N ASP A 75 -10.65 -22.10 3.54
CA ASP A 75 -10.91 -21.21 4.68
C ASP A 75 -10.85 -19.71 4.32
N LEU A 76 -10.55 -19.37 3.06
CA LEU A 76 -10.46 -17.99 2.58
C LEU A 76 -11.81 -17.41 2.10
N PHE A 77 -12.85 -18.24 2.04
CA PHE A 77 -14.19 -17.92 1.53
C PHE A 77 -15.27 -18.53 2.41
#